data_AF-A0AAN5I4A2-F1
#
_entry.id   AF-A0AAN5I4A2-F1
#
_cell.length_a   1.000
_cell.length_b   1.000
_cell.length_c   1.000
_cell.angle_alpha   90.00
_cell.angle_beta   90.00
_cell.angle_gamma   90.00
#
_symmetry.space_group_name_H-M   'P 1'
#
loop_
_entity.id
_entity.type
_entity.pdbx_description
1 polymer ?
#
loop_
_entity_poly.entity_id
_entity_poly.type
_entity_poly.pdbx_seq_one_letter_code
_entity_poly.pdbx_strand_id
1 'polypeptide(L)'
;IPMVQITNFDLIREAFIEKGEEFVGRQENETLQDAFSYAPNAGVINSNGDSWRENRRAAISIMRDFGMGKNLMEAQVRSSVADYIAHLDSIDEKDQVNMRWPIQV
;
A
#
# COMPACT_ATOMS: atom_id res chain seq x y z
N ILE A 1 14.76 1.58 22.27
CA ILE A 1 13.31 1.28 22.27
C ILE A 1 13.17 -0.22 22.53
N PRO A 2 12.46 -0.66 23.58
CA PRO A 2 12.21 -2.07 23.81
C PRO A 2 11.39 -2.64 22.63
N MET A 3 11.81 -3.78 22.09
CA MET A 3 11.17 -4.43 20.96
C MET A 3 10.88 -5.89 21.31
N VAL A 4 9.71 -6.38 20.89
CA VAL A 4 9.36 -7.80 20.94
C VAL A 4 9.34 -8.33 19.51
N GLN A 5 10.05 -9.42 19.26
CA GLN A 5 10.08 -10.08 17.96
C GLN A 5 9.27 -11.38 18.00
N ILE A 6 8.28 -11.49 17.13
CA ILE A 6 7.45 -12.68 16.96
C ILE A 6 7.97 -13.44 15.73
N THR A 7 8.42 -14.68 15.90
CA THR A 7 9.12 -15.45 14.84
C THR A 7 8.43 -16.76 14.45
N ASN A 8 7.43 -17.21 15.20
CA ASN A 8 6.68 -18.43 14.90
C ASN A 8 5.32 -18.08 14.28
N PHE A 9 4.90 -18.82 13.25
CA PHE A 9 3.58 -18.69 12.62
C PHE A 9 2.43 -18.76 13.61
N ASP A 10 2.44 -19.70 14.56
CA ASP A 10 1.34 -19.82 15.53
C ASP A 10 1.22 -18.57 16.40
N LEU A 11 2.34 -17.98 16.81
CA LEU A 11 2.36 -16.73 17.56
C LEU A 11 1.98 -15.52 16.70
N ILE A 12 2.33 -15.52 15.41
CA ILE A 12 1.89 -14.48 14.47
C ILE A 12 0.37 -14.53 14.30
N ARG A 13 -0.22 -15.71 14.13
CA ARG A 13 -1.66 -15.89 14.06
C ARG A 13 -2.33 -15.45 15.37
N GLU A 14 -1.81 -15.88 16.52
CA GLU A 14 -2.34 -15.49 17.82
C GLU A 14 -2.33 -13.95 17.98
N ALA A 15 -1.20 -13.30 17.70
CA ALA A 15 -1.07 -11.86 17.88
C ALA A 15 -1.96 -11.06 16.92
N PHE A 16 -1.91 -11.35 15.61
CA PHE A 16 -2.53 -10.50 14.60
C PHE A 16 -3.95 -10.89 14.19
N ILE A 17 -4.41 -12.10 14.55
CA ILE A 17 -5.77 -12.56 14.24
C ILE A 17 -6.57 -12.75 15.54
N GLU A 18 -6.08 -13.59 16.46
CA GLU A 18 -6.84 -13.93 17.67
C GLU A 18 -6.89 -12.76 18.66
N LYS A 19 -5.78 -12.04 18.81
CA LYS A 19 -5.63 -10.81 19.63
C LYS A 19 -5.49 -9.55 18.77
N GLY A 20 -6.05 -9.56 17.56
CA GLY A 20 -5.79 -8.52 16.56
C GLY A 20 -6.06 -7.09 17.02
N GLU A 21 -7.03 -6.86 17.91
CA GLU A 21 -7.32 -5.54 18.48
C GLU A 21 -6.22 -5.03 19.44
N GLU A 22 -5.49 -5.92 20.11
CA GLU A 22 -4.36 -5.57 20.99
C GLU A 22 -3.11 -5.19 20.16
N PHE A 23 -2.96 -5.82 18.98
CA PHE A 23 -1.81 -5.64 18.08
C PHE A 23 -2.12 -4.75 16.87
N VAL A 24 -3.26 -4.03 16.89
CA VAL A 24 -3.68 -3.19 15.75
C VAL A 24 -2.84 -1.91 15.63
N GLY A 25 -2.10 -1.51 16.66
CA GLY A 25 -1.33 -0.27 16.70
C GLY A 25 -0.15 -0.23 15.73
N ARG A 26 0.21 0.97 15.28
CA ARG A 26 1.41 1.28 14.49
C ARG A 26 2.45 1.86 15.41
N GLN A 27 3.72 1.52 15.16
CA GLN A 27 4.82 2.10 15.91
C GLN A 27 4.84 3.62 15.71
N GLU A 28 4.86 4.35 16.82
CA GLU A 28 5.12 5.79 16.82
C GLU A 28 6.59 6.01 16.45
N ASN A 29 6.82 6.43 15.21
CA ASN A 29 8.12 6.78 14.70
C ASN A 29 8.05 8.20 14.16
N GLU A 30 8.60 9.15 14.91
CA GLU A 30 8.58 10.58 14.57
C GLU A 30 9.17 10.84 13.19
N THR A 31 10.28 10.18 12.82
CA THR A 31 10.91 10.35 11.51
C THR A 31 9.98 9.91 10.36
N LEU A 32 9.23 8.81 10.54
CA LEU A 32 8.26 8.36 9.54
C LEU A 32 7.01 9.26 9.52
N GLN A 33 6.59 9.79 10.66
CA GLN A 33 5.47 10.72 10.70
C GLN A 33 5.82 12.02 9.98
N ASP A 34 7.00 12.60 10.25
CA ASP A 34 7.46 13.84 9.62
C ASP A 34 7.70 13.68 8.11
N ALA A 35 8.21 12.52 7.68
CA ALA A 35 8.51 12.29 6.27
C ALA A 35 7.27 11.97 5.42
N PHE A 36 6.27 11.28 5.99
CA PHE A 36 5.15 10.71 5.23
C PHE A 36 3.76 11.19 5.66
N SER A 37 3.66 12.07 6.65
CA SER A 37 2.37 12.58 7.15
C SER A 37 2.36 14.10 7.11
N TYR A 38 1.29 14.66 6.54
CA TYR A 38 1.09 16.12 6.46
C TYR A 38 0.52 16.74 7.75
N ALA A 39 0.16 15.90 8.71
CA ALA A 39 -0.35 16.28 10.02
C ALA A 39 -0.11 15.14 11.03
N PRO A 40 -0.09 15.45 12.34
CA PRO A 40 0.00 14.43 13.39
C PRO A 40 -1.11 13.38 13.27
N ASN A 41 -0.78 12.10 13.46
CA ASN A 41 -1.74 10.99 13.46
C ASN A 41 -2.68 10.93 12.23
N ALA A 42 -2.16 11.26 11.04
CA ALA A 42 -2.91 11.32 9.79
C ALA A 42 -2.60 10.16 8.83
N GLY A 43 -3.43 10.02 7.79
CA GLY A 43 -3.24 9.04 6.72
C GLY A 43 -3.72 7.63 7.07
N VAL A 44 -3.70 6.72 6.10
CA VAL A 44 -4.20 5.34 6.27
C VAL A 44 -3.12 4.33 6.68
N ILE A 45 -1.84 4.70 6.51
CA ILE A 45 -0.69 3.82 6.78
C ILE A 45 -0.16 3.99 8.21
N ASN A 46 0.03 5.24 8.66
CA ASN A 46 0.77 5.56 9.89
C ASN A 46 -0.10 6.00 11.08
N SER A 47 -1.38 6.32 10.86
CA SER A 47 -2.26 6.74 11.95
C SER A 47 -2.69 5.57 12.86
N ASN A 48 -3.19 5.90 14.04
CA ASN A 48 -3.68 4.99 15.07
C ASN A 48 -5.08 5.38 15.54
N GLY A 49 -5.73 4.43 16.25
CA GLY A 49 -7.04 4.63 16.87
C GLY A 49 -8.15 4.93 15.86
N ASP A 50 -9.08 5.80 16.23
CA ASP A 50 -10.26 6.13 15.42
C ASP A 50 -9.90 6.82 14.10
N SER A 51 -8.85 7.66 14.11
CA SER A 51 -8.31 8.30 12.89
C SER A 51 -7.99 7.25 11.82
N TRP A 52 -7.28 6.18 12.23
CA TRP A 52 -6.96 5.08 11.32
C TRP A 52 -8.20 4.31 10.86
N ARG A 53 -9.12 3.98 11.78
CA ARG A 53 -10.32 3.20 11.45
C ARG A 53 -11.19 3.93 10.42
N GLU A 54 -11.39 5.23 10.59
CA GLU A 54 -12.20 6.04 9.67
C GLU A 54 -11.49 6.24 8.32
N ASN A 55 -10.19 6.61 8.33
CA ASN A 55 -9.41 6.76 7.09
C ASN A 55 -9.36 5.46 6.29
N ARG A 56 -9.16 4.31 6.95
CA ARG A 56 -9.15 3.00 6.29
C ARG A 56 -10.51 2.66 5.69
N ARG A 57 -11.59 2.89 6.43
CA ARG A 57 -12.96 2.63 5.95
C ARG A 57 -13.26 3.47 4.71
N ALA A 58 -12.99 4.78 4.79
CA ALA A 58 -13.20 5.71 3.70
C ALA A 58 -12.36 5.35 2.47
N ALA A 59 -11.06 5.13 2.63
CA ALA A 59 -10.15 4.80 1.53
C ALA A 59 -10.56 3.51 0.80
N ILE A 60 -10.92 2.45 1.55
CA ILE A 60 -11.38 1.20 0.96
C ILE A 60 -12.70 1.38 0.20
N SER A 61 -13.64 2.17 0.74
CA SER A 61 -14.89 2.48 0.05
C SER A 61 -14.62 3.19 -1.28
N ILE A 62 -13.84 4.27 -1.24
CA ILE A 62 -13.47 5.07 -2.42
C ILE A 62 -12.78 4.20 -3.47
N MET A 63 -11.83 3.34 -3.08
CA MET A 63 -11.16 2.44 -4.03
C MET A 63 -12.14 1.45 -4.68
N ARG A 64 -13.10 0.90 -3.93
CA ARG A 64 -14.14 0.00 -4.47
C ARG A 64 -15.10 0.74 -5.41
N ASP A 65 -15.40 2.00 -5.11
CA ASP A 65 -16.22 2.86 -5.97
C ASP A 65 -15.50 3.15 -7.29
N PHE A 66 -14.18 3.39 -7.25
CA PHE A 66 -13.31 3.49 -8.43
C PHE A 66 -13.02 2.16 -9.14
N GLY A 67 -13.61 1.06 -8.70
CA GLY A 67 -13.56 -0.21 -9.43
C GLY A 67 -12.59 -1.25 -8.88
N MET A 68 -11.92 -1.02 -7.74
CA MET A 68 -11.09 -2.04 -7.09
C MET A 68 -11.93 -3.30 -6.83
N GLY A 69 -11.47 -4.44 -7.33
CA GLY A 69 -12.19 -5.72 -7.24
C GLY A 69 -13.34 -5.87 -8.24
N LYS A 70 -13.48 -4.96 -9.21
CA LYS A 70 -14.47 -5.02 -10.31
C LYS A 70 -13.75 -5.06 -11.66
N ASN A 71 -14.47 -5.44 -12.72
CA ASN A 71 -13.94 -5.49 -14.09
C ASN A 71 -13.43 -4.12 -14.59
N LEU A 72 -13.90 -3.01 -14.00
CA LEU A 72 -13.42 -1.67 -14.31
C LEU A 72 -11.91 -1.52 -14.03
N MET A 73 -11.44 -1.97 -12.86
CA MET A 73 -10.01 -1.92 -12.54
C MET A 73 -9.20 -2.88 -13.41
N GLU A 74 -9.76 -4.04 -13.74
CA GLU A 74 -9.12 -4.98 -14.68
C GLU A 74 -8.90 -4.33 -16.05
N ALA A 75 -9.91 -3.65 -16.59
CA ALA A 75 -9.79 -2.93 -17.85
C ALA A 75 -8.72 -1.84 -17.78
N GLN A 76 -8.66 -1.08 -16.69
CA GLN A 76 -7.63 -0.06 -16.47
C GLN A 76 -6.22 -0.67 -16.45
N VAL A 77 -6.02 -1.78 -15.71
CA VAL A 77 -4.73 -2.48 -15.66
C VAL A 77 -4.35 -3.01 -17.04
N ARG A 78 -5.29 -3.61 -17.78
CA ARG A 78 -5.05 -4.10 -19.15
C ARG A 78 -4.64 -2.97 -20.09
N SER A 79 -5.29 -1.80 -20.00
CA SER A 79 -4.93 -0.62 -20.79
C SER A 79 -3.50 -0.18 -20.47
N SER A 80 -3.16 -0.01 -19.19
CA SER A 80 -1.81 0.40 -18.79
C SER A 80 -0.72 -0.60 -19.22
N VAL A 81 -1.02 -1.90 -19.22
CA VAL A 81 -0.12 -2.93 -19.75
C VAL A 81 0.04 -2.81 -21.27
N ALA A 82 -1.04 -2.56 -22.01
CA ALA A 82 -0.97 -2.36 -23.45
C ALA A 82 -0.13 -1.12 -23.81
N ASP A 83 -0.32 -0.01 -23.08
CA ASP A 83 0.46 1.21 -23.23
C ASP A 83 1.95 0.96 -22.91
N TYR A 84 2.22 0.19 -21.85
CA TYR A 84 3.57 -0.21 -21.47
C TYR A 84 4.26 -1.05 -22.58
N ILE A 85 3.55 -2.03 -23.15
CA ILE A 85 4.08 -2.86 -24.25
C ILE A 85 4.34 -2.01 -25.50
N ALA A 86 3.41 -1.14 -25.87
CA ALA A 86 3.59 -0.24 -27.00
C ALA A 86 4.81 0.68 -26.82
N HIS A 87 5.04 1.18 -25.61
CA HIS A 87 6.23 1.94 -25.29
C HIS A 87 7.50 1.10 -25.48
N LEU A 88 7.55 -0.13 -24.95
CA LEU A 88 8.70 -1.01 -25.13
C LEU A 88 8.98 -1.33 -26.60
N ASP A 89 7.94 -1.48 -27.42
CA ASP A 89 8.09 -1.73 -28.86
C ASP A 89 8.66 -0.53 -29.62
N SER A 90 8.42 0.69 -29.12
CA SER A 90 8.96 1.93 -29.70
C SER A 90 10.44 2.19 -29.40
N ILE A 91 11.04 1.43 -28.48
CA ILE A 91 12.46 1.59 -28.12
C ILE A 91 13.32 0.91 -29.20
N ASP A 92 14.22 1.68 -29.82
CA ASP A 92 15.12 1.19 -30.86
C ASP A 92 16.20 0.24 -30.31
N GLU A 93 16.90 0.64 -29.23
CA GLU A 93 17.97 -0.16 -28.60
C GLU A 93 17.44 -1.02 -27.45
N LYS A 94 16.86 -2.18 -27.79
CA LYS A 94 16.22 -3.08 -26.83
C LYS A 94 17.17 -3.76 -25.84
N ASP A 95 18.49 -3.71 -26.09
CA ASP A 95 19.51 -4.32 -25.24
C ASP A 95 19.84 -3.49 -23.98
N GLN A 96 19.42 -2.22 -23.92
CA GLN A 96 19.70 -1.30 -22.81
C GLN A 96 18.43 -0.77 -22.11
N VAL A 97 17.40 -1.59 -21.97
CA VAL A 97 16.16 -1.19 -21.27
C VAL A 97 16.29 -1.40 -19.77
N ASN A 98 16.23 -0.30 -19.00
CA ASN A 98 16.16 -0.35 -17.54
C ASN A 98 14.71 -0.43 -17.05
N MET A 99 14.24 -1.64 -16.76
CA MET A 99 12.87 -1.90 -16.27
C MET A 99 12.60 -1.39 -14.84
N ARG A 100 13.57 -0.79 -14.13
CA ARG A 100 13.34 -0.19 -12.80
C ARG A 100 12.77 1.23 -12.88
N TRP A 101 12.88 1.89 -14.02
CA TRP A 101 12.29 3.22 -14.18
C TRP A 101 10.82 3.10 -14.54
N PRO A 102 9.91 3.79 -13.81
CA PRO A 102 8.51 3.81 -14.17
C PRO A 102 8.35 4.50 -15.52
N ILE A 103 7.51 3.94 -16.39
CA ILE A 103 7.06 4.66 -17.57
C ILE A 103 6.15 5.78 -17.05
N GLN A 104 6.65 7.00 -17.08
CA GLN A 104 5.82 8.19 -16.94
C GLN A 104 5.19 8.44 -18.32
N VAL A 105 4.00 7.87 -18.54
CA VAL A 105 3.13 8.29 -19.64
C VAL A 105 2.45 9.60 -19.26
#